data_AF-A0A842YG48-F1
#
_entry.id   AF-A0A842YG48-F1
#
_cell.length_a   1.000
_cell.length_b   1.000
_cell.length_c   1.000
_cell.angle_alpha   90.00
_cell.angle_beta   90.00
_cell.angle_gamma   90.00
#
_symmetry.space_group_name_H-M   'P 1'
#
loop_
_entity.id
_entity.type
_entity.pdbx_description
1 polymer ?
#
loop_
_entity_poly.entity_id
_entity_poly.type
_entity_poly.pdbx_seq_one_letter_code
_entity_poly.pdbx_strand_id
1 'polypeptide(L)' 'MVKTTRESLLEIAVVGEITHPAIDTRYVNNWDGKPSVGLGQGGVVYNIKPGARCFGWA' A
#
# COMPACT_ATOMS: atom_id res chain seq x y z
N MET A 1 3.35 -31.11 1.37
CA MET A 1 4.37 -30.12 1.80
C MET A 1 5.43 -30.06 0.72
N VAL A 2 5.82 -28.86 0.28
CA VAL A 2 6.80 -28.69 -0.81
C VAL A 2 8.21 -28.77 -0.22
N LYS A 3 9.15 -29.41 -0.93
CA LYS A 3 10.57 -29.42 -0.57
C LYS A 3 11.15 -28.01 -0.77
N THR A 4 11.82 -27.48 0.24
CA THR A 4 12.43 -26.13 0.19
C THR A 4 13.89 -26.18 0.63
N THR A 5 14.64 -25.12 0.38
CA THR A 5 15.99 -24.87 0.92
C THR A 5 15.95 -23.80 2.01
N ARG A 6 14.84 -23.75 2.77
CA ARG A 6 14.59 -22.72 3.78
C ARG A 6 15.72 -22.65 4.81
N GLU A 7 16.31 -23.80 5.11
CA GLU A 7 17.42 -24.00 6.05
C GLU A 7 18.74 -23.38 5.57
N SER A 8 18.83 -23.02 4.28
CA SER A 8 20.01 -22.40 3.66
C SER A 8 19.84 -20.91 3.38
N LEU A 9 18.72 -20.31 3.81
CA LEU A 9 18.47 -18.89 3.63
C LEU A 9 19.22 -18.06 4.69
N LEU A 10 19.72 -16.90 4.28
CA LEU A 10 20.31 -15.92 5.18
C LEU A 10 19.20 -15.03 5.76
N GLU A 11 19.18 -14.90 7.08
CA GLU A 11 18.34 -13.93 7.80
C GLU A 11 19.23 -12.78 8.30
N ILE A 12 18.84 -11.52 8.00
CA ILE A 12 19.56 -10.31 8.40
C ILE A 12 18.62 -9.25 8.96
N ALA A 13 19.17 -8.35 9.79
CA ALA A 13 18.45 -7.20 10.26
C ALA A 13 18.24 -6.17 9.14
N VAL A 14 16.98 -5.74 8.95
CA VAL A 14 16.60 -4.65 8.05
C VAL A 14 15.87 -3.59 8.88
N VAL A 15 16.35 -2.36 8.82
CA VAL A 15 15.78 -1.22 9.56
C VAL A 15 14.86 -0.42 8.62
N GLY A 16 13.79 0.14 9.17
CA GLY A 16 12.88 1.02 8.45
C GLY A 16 12.17 1.99 9.39
N GLU A 17 11.40 2.90 8.81
CA GLU A 17 10.59 3.90 9.52
C GLU A 17 9.18 3.96 8.93
N ILE A 18 8.24 4.53 9.71
CA ILE A 18 6.89 4.80 9.21
C ILE A 18 6.96 6.02 8.29
N THR A 19 6.48 5.86 7.07
CA THR A 19 6.40 6.96 6.09
C THR A 19 5.20 7.86 6.37
N HIS A 20 5.21 9.05 5.77
CA HIS A 20 4.06 9.96 5.79
C HIS A 20 3.13 9.70 4.60
N PRO A 21 1.83 10.05 4.67
CA PRO A 21 0.96 10.06 3.50
C PRO A 21 1.54 10.95 2.40
N ALA A 22 1.83 10.36 1.25
CA ALA A 22 2.28 11.02 0.05
C ALA A 22 1.09 11.25 -0.87
N ILE A 23 0.56 12.47 -0.85
CA ILE A 23 -0.58 12.90 -1.67
C ILE A 23 -0.05 13.62 -2.90
N ASP A 24 -0.48 13.19 -4.09
CA ASP A 24 -0.37 14.01 -5.29
C ASP A 24 -1.50 15.04 -5.24
N THR A 25 -1.17 16.32 -5.06
CA THR A 25 -2.15 17.40 -4.87
C THR A 25 -2.87 17.78 -6.17
N ARG A 26 -2.57 17.13 -7.29
CA ARG A 26 -3.19 17.37 -8.59
C ARG A 26 -4.54 16.64 -8.69
N TYR A 27 -5.49 17.27 -9.38
CA TYR A 27 -6.68 16.59 -9.85
C TYR A 27 -6.30 15.59 -10.95
N VAL A 28 -6.88 14.39 -10.88
CA VAL A 28 -6.79 13.38 -11.92
C VAL A 28 -8.17 13.13 -12.50
N ASN A 29 -8.27 13.05 -13.83
CA ASN A 29 -9.52 12.67 -14.48
C ASN A 29 -9.71 11.17 -14.32
N ASN A 30 -10.87 10.77 -13.81
CA ASN A 30 -11.25 9.38 -13.71
C ASN A 30 -11.73 8.84 -15.07
N TRP A 31 -12.04 7.55 -15.12
CA TRP A 31 -12.55 6.88 -16.32
C TRP A 31 -13.83 7.53 -16.88
N ASP A 32 -14.61 8.21 -16.05
CA ASP A 32 -15.84 8.93 -16.40
C ASP A 32 -15.60 10.39 -16.82
N GLY A 33 -14.34 10.81 -16.89
CA GLY A 33 -13.93 12.17 -17.23
C GLY A 33 -14.10 13.18 -16.11
N LYS A 34 -14.56 12.79 -14.92
CA LYS A 34 -14.70 13.69 -13.77
C LYS A 34 -13.41 13.76 -12.96
N PRO A 35 -12.97 14.96 -12.52
CA PRO A 35 -11.77 15.11 -11.72
C PRO A 35 -11.99 14.65 -10.27
N SER A 36 -10.98 14.03 -9.67
CA SER A 36 -10.90 13.77 -8.22
C SER A 36 -9.48 14.02 -7.68
N VAL A 37 -9.37 14.18 -6.36
CA VAL A 37 -8.09 14.20 -5.64
C VAL A 37 -7.94 12.87 -4.92
N GLY A 38 -6.85 12.14 -5.19
CA GLY A 38 -6.56 10.88 -4.52
C GLY A 38 -6.03 11.09 -3.10
N LEU A 39 -6.28 10.12 -2.21
CA LEU A 39 -5.80 10.13 -0.82
C LEU A 39 -4.29 9.84 -0.67
N GLY A 40 -3.59 9.53 -1.77
CA GLY A 40 -2.16 9.23 -1.76
C GLY A 40 -1.82 7.81 -1.29
N GLN A 41 -0.55 7.59 -0.95
CA GLN A 41 -0.02 6.32 -0.44
C GLN A 41 0.90 6.54 0.77
N GLY A 42 1.16 5.49 1.56
CA GLY A 42 2.00 5.58 2.76
C GLY A 42 1.23 6.01 4.00
N GLY A 43 1.94 6.22 5.12
CA GLY A 43 1.31 6.52 6.39
C GLY A 43 0.64 5.31 7.06
N VAL A 44 -0.07 5.60 8.15
CA VAL A 44 -0.85 4.61 8.89
C VAL A 44 -2.32 4.72 8.49
N VAL A 45 -2.83 3.72 7.78
CA VAL A 45 -4.25 3.62 7.41
C VAL A 45 -4.99 2.87 8.51
N TYR A 46 -5.76 3.58 9.34
CA TYR A 46 -6.37 3.03 10.55
C TYR A 46 -7.53 2.04 10.29
N ASN A 47 -8.15 2.09 9.11
CA ASN A 47 -9.39 1.38 8.81
C ASN A 47 -9.29 0.39 7.63
N ILE A 48 -8.10 0.19 7.06
CA ILE A 48 -7.84 -0.78 5.98
C ILE A 48 -6.71 -1.72 6.40
N LYS A 49 -6.87 -3.02 6.15
CA LYS A 49 -5.91 -4.07 6.54
C LYS A 49 -5.88 -5.21 5.51
N PRO A 50 -4.86 -6.09 5.53
CA PRO A 50 -4.84 -7.29 4.68
C PRO A 50 -6.15 -8.09 4.79
N GLY A 51 -6.74 -8.41 3.65
CA GLY A 51 -8.05 -9.08 3.54
C GLY A 51 -9.24 -8.13 3.37
N ALA A 52 -9.07 -6.80 3.46
CA ALA A 52 -10.11 -5.84 3.09
C ALA A 52 -10.42 -5.89 1.58
N ARG A 53 -11.64 -5.47 1.20
CA ARG A 53 -12.02 -5.36 -0.22
C ARG A 53 -11.13 -4.32 -0.91
N CYS A 54 -10.70 -4.62 -2.14
CA CYS A 54 -9.88 -3.71 -2.94
C CYS A 54 -10.67 -2.51 -3.49
N PHE A 55 -12.00 -2.60 -3.59
CA PHE A 55 -12.88 -1.55 -4.08
C PHE A 55 -13.91 -1.13 -3.03
N GLY A 56 -14.51 0.05 -3.21
CA GLY A 56 -15.50 0.63 -2.29
C GLY A 56 -14.92 1.58 -1.25
N TRP A 57 -13.69 2.08 -1.49
CA TRP A 57 -13.06 3.17 -0.75
C TRP A 57 -13.05 4.42 -1.62
N ALA A 58 -13.17 5.59 -0.99
CA ALA A 58 -13.29 6.89 -1.66
C ALA A 58 -11.96 7.37 -2.27
#